data_AF-A0A1Y2GRX2-F1
#
_entry.id   AF-A0A1Y2GRX2-F1
#
_cell.length_a   1.000
_cell.length_b   1.000
_cell.length_c   1.000
_cell.angle_alpha   90.00
_cell.angle_beta   90.00
_cell.angle_gamma   90.00
#
_symmetry.space_group_name_H-M   'P 1'
#
loop_
_entity.id
_entity.type
_entity.pdbx_description
1 polymer ?
#
loop_
_entity_poly.entity_id
_entity_poly.type
_entity_poly.pdbx_seq_one_letter_code
_entity_poly.pdbx_strand_id
1 'polypeptide(L)'
;MFAARYGHVSVVEYLLATAKVDAETENKDGKTAAELAEFWGSTDCAAVFDRLAPNKKKVQHSTGSPFASSNTNNNNNNNNNNSAMAAGAGLVSSTGNSNNTNTNTENGSMADWWKRRTVLENKPLHFTGSTHNRLSFLRTDKEYLEESVKAPSTRFLILADHGVMFKSSTKHLAFAQYEDVQHLIGSDPLNNLPEGLVLVFLGADETNATSDNEVLVRGRRGIGYWALDMSAKGPRVTAELKDAVEKFINTYTEKHGHYMAEMRPAAFGLSFAESGLVAQARAVIDWNKRNQFCTGCGRRNLSLDGGHKRTCPPMIQENGQEVPSDCLAHKGIQNFTYPRTDPVVIVCVISPDGERVMLGRQAVWPKGMYSCLAGFVEPGESLEEAARREVKEESGIRLGHVMYHSSQPWPFPNSLMIGCHAEALNEDTNVTLEDKELEDARWFTRAQILEALKGSRTAVWGKPSENDSLRLPPATAIAHHILKAWATEEGEIPHSRM
;
A
#
# COMPACT_ATOMS: atom_id res chain seq x y z
N MET A 1 26.78 -0.72 -18.85
CA MET A 1 25.66 0.19 -19.22
C MET A 1 24.95 0.81 -18.02
N PHE A 2 24.27 0.03 -17.16
CA PHE A 2 23.51 0.62 -16.02
C PHE A 2 24.39 1.43 -15.06
N ALA A 3 25.56 0.90 -14.67
CA ALA A 3 26.50 1.62 -13.81
C ALA A 3 26.95 2.97 -14.44
N ALA A 4 27.15 3.00 -15.76
CA ALA A 4 27.57 4.18 -16.50
C ALA A 4 26.44 5.23 -16.63
N ARG A 5 25.19 4.77 -16.81
CA ARG A 5 23.99 5.63 -16.88
C ARG A 5 23.70 6.35 -15.55
N TYR A 6 23.95 5.70 -14.42
CA TYR A 6 23.62 6.20 -13.09
C TYR A 6 24.83 6.74 -12.30
N GLY A 7 25.97 6.97 -12.95
CA GLY A 7 27.14 7.60 -12.31
C GLY A 7 27.90 6.74 -11.30
N HIS A 8 27.80 5.41 -11.36
CA HIS A 8 28.51 4.51 -10.43
C HIS A 8 29.96 4.24 -10.89
N VAL A 9 30.83 5.23 -10.71
CA VAL A 9 32.24 5.24 -11.18
C VAL A 9 33.02 3.99 -10.76
N SER A 10 33.00 3.63 -9.47
CA SER A 10 33.75 2.48 -8.93
C SER A 10 33.29 1.13 -9.51
N VAL A 11 32.01 1.00 -9.83
CA VAL A 11 31.45 -0.20 -10.46
C VAL A 11 31.87 -0.27 -11.92
N VAL A 12 31.91 0.87 -12.63
CA VAL A 12 32.41 0.94 -14.01
C VAL A 12 33.89 0.54 -14.07
N GLU A 13 34.73 1.10 -13.20
CA GLU A 13 36.16 0.75 -13.12
C GLU A 13 36.37 -0.74 -12.83
N TYR A 14 35.66 -1.28 -11.84
CA TYR A 14 35.74 -2.69 -11.49
C TYR A 14 35.37 -3.60 -12.67
N LEU A 15 34.24 -3.30 -13.34
CA LEU A 15 33.77 -4.11 -14.46
C LEU A 15 34.75 -4.07 -15.64
N LEU A 16 35.26 -2.90 -16.00
CA LEU A 16 36.27 -2.77 -17.06
C LEU A 16 37.57 -3.51 -16.72
N ALA A 17 37.98 -3.51 -15.45
CA ALA A 17 39.17 -4.24 -15.00
C ALA A 17 39.02 -5.77 -15.06
N THR A 18 37.78 -6.29 -15.04
CA THR A 18 37.56 -7.75 -15.06
C THR A 18 37.75 -8.40 -16.43
N ALA A 19 37.80 -7.62 -17.53
CA ALA A 19 37.80 -8.09 -18.92
C ALA A 19 36.65 -9.07 -19.29
N LYS A 20 35.62 -9.20 -18.44
CA LYS A 20 34.45 -10.06 -18.65
C LYS A 20 33.25 -9.32 -19.25
N VAL A 21 33.38 -8.01 -19.44
CA VAL A 21 32.34 -7.17 -20.05
C VAL A 21 32.91 -6.52 -21.30
N ASP A 22 32.10 -6.48 -22.34
CA ASP A 22 32.41 -5.73 -23.55
C ASP A 22 31.81 -4.31 -23.42
N ALA A 23 32.68 -3.31 -23.39
CA ALA A 23 32.30 -1.91 -23.25
C ALA A 23 31.64 -1.35 -24.53
N GLU A 24 31.89 -2.00 -25.67
CA GLU A 24 31.40 -1.61 -27.00
C GLU A 24 30.06 -2.25 -27.35
N THR A 25 29.53 -3.12 -26.50
CA THR A 25 28.17 -3.63 -26.68
C THR A 25 27.19 -2.47 -26.72
N GLU A 26 26.31 -2.44 -27.72
CA GLU A 26 25.26 -1.44 -27.88
C GLU A 26 23.93 -1.91 -27.28
N ASN A 27 23.16 -0.98 -26.74
CA ASN A 27 21.79 -1.26 -26.30
C ASN A 27 20.81 -1.27 -27.50
N LYS A 28 19.51 -1.45 -27.24
CA LYS A 28 18.47 -1.43 -28.29
C LYS A 28 18.36 -0.11 -29.06
N ASP A 29 18.97 0.97 -28.53
CA ASP A 29 18.98 2.30 -29.12
C ASP A 29 20.31 2.61 -29.83
N GLY A 30 21.19 1.60 -30.02
CA GLY A 30 22.49 1.77 -30.66
C GLY A 30 23.53 2.52 -29.82
N LYS A 31 23.36 2.57 -28.48
CA LYS A 31 24.26 3.31 -27.58
C LYS A 31 25.13 2.37 -26.74
N THR A 32 26.42 2.68 -26.71
CA THR A 32 27.42 2.05 -25.84
C THR A 32 27.29 2.52 -24.38
N ALA A 33 28.02 1.88 -23.46
CA ALA A 33 28.05 2.31 -22.06
C ALA A 33 28.65 3.71 -21.88
N ALA A 34 29.63 4.10 -22.71
CA ALA A 34 30.26 5.41 -22.67
C ALA A 34 29.31 6.52 -23.17
N GLU A 35 28.62 6.28 -24.29
CA GLU A 35 27.63 7.23 -24.83
C GLU A 35 26.42 7.39 -23.90
N LEU A 36 26.04 6.34 -23.17
CA LEU A 36 25.04 6.45 -22.11
C LEU A 36 25.52 7.32 -20.94
N ALA A 37 26.79 7.24 -20.55
CA ALA A 37 27.34 8.11 -19.51
C ALA A 37 27.31 9.59 -19.95
N GLU A 38 27.74 9.89 -21.18
CA GLU A 38 27.69 11.25 -21.74
C GLU A 38 26.24 11.76 -21.86
N PHE A 39 25.35 10.95 -22.43
CA PHE A 39 23.95 11.32 -22.64
C PHE A 39 23.20 11.65 -21.33
N TRP A 40 23.53 10.96 -20.24
CA TRP A 40 22.92 11.17 -18.91
C TRP A 40 23.74 12.10 -18.00
N GLY A 41 24.78 12.76 -18.53
CA GLY A 41 25.58 13.74 -17.76
C GLY A 41 26.47 13.13 -16.68
N SER A 42 26.75 11.83 -16.73
CA SER A 42 27.65 11.12 -15.81
C SER A 42 29.12 11.30 -16.25
N THR A 43 29.63 12.52 -16.17
CA THR A 43 30.94 12.93 -16.72
C THR A 43 32.12 12.15 -16.15
N ASP A 44 32.06 11.76 -14.87
CA ASP A 44 33.13 10.97 -14.22
C ASP A 44 33.17 9.54 -14.76
N CYS A 45 32.02 8.93 -15.06
CA CYS A 45 31.97 7.63 -15.73
C CYS A 45 32.49 7.72 -17.17
N ALA A 46 32.14 8.76 -17.91
CA ALA A 46 32.65 8.97 -19.28
C ALA A 46 34.19 9.08 -19.30
N ALA A 47 34.77 9.80 -18.34
CA ALA A 47 36.22 9.92 -18.18
C ALA A 47 36.91 8.57 -17.89
N VAL A 48 36.25 7.65 -17.19
CA VAL A 48 36.78 6.29 -16.96
C VAL A 48 36.89 5.51 -18.27
N PHE A 49 35.90 5.60 -19.17
CA PHE A 49 35.96 4.95 -20.47
C PHE A 49 37.07 5.54 -21.35
N ASP A 50 37.24 6.86 -21.35
CA ASP A 50 38.34 7.54 -22.07
C ASP A 50 39.73 7.11 -21.57
N ARG A 51 39.86 6.81 -20.28
CA ARG A 51 41.12 6.39 -19.65
C ARG A 51 41.42 4.89 -19.84
N LEU A 52 40.41 4.03 -19.79
CA LEU A 52 40.58 2.57 -19.69
C LEU A 52 40.14 1.79 -20.95
N ALA A 53 39.46 2.42 -21.90
CA ALA A 53 39.00 1.80 -23.16
C ALA A 53 39.05 2.82 -24.34
N PRO A 54 40.24 3.18 -24.85
CA PRO A 54 40.42 4.37 -25.68
C PRO A 54 39.97 4.26 -27.16
N ASN A 55 39.32 3.18 -27.58
CA ASN A 55 39.02 2.94 -29.01
C ASN A 55 37.69 3.59 -29.46
N LYS A 56 37.67 4.92 -29.55
CA LYS A 56 36.54 5.70 -30.09
C LYS A 56 36.36 5.47 -31.60
N LYS A 57 35.30 4.78 -32.02
CA LYS A 57 34.65 5.09 -33.32
C LYS A 57 33.83 6.37 -33.14
N LYS A 58 34.38 7.52 -33.53
CA LYS A 58 33.60 8.77 -33.63
C LYS A 58 32.59 8.64 -34.77
N VAL A 59 31.33 8.34 -34.46
CA VAL A 59 30.21 8.61 -35.36
C VAL A 59 29.73 10.02 -35.04
N GLN A 60 29.87 10.94 -35.99
CA GLN A 60 29.23 12.26 -35.91
C GLN A 60 27.72 12.07 -36.07
N HIS A 61 26.99 12.12 -34.96
CA HIS A 61 25.56 12.39 -35.00
C HIS A 61 25.29 13.86 -34.68
N SER A 62 24.59 14.49 -35.60
CA SER A 62 24.11 15.87 -35.55
C SER A 62 23.40 16.16 -34.22
N THR A 63 23.82 17.24 -33.58
CA THR A 63 23.19 17.78 -32.38
C THR A 63 21.80 18.32 -32.73
N GLY A 64 20.79 17.47 -32.65
CA GLY A 64 19.40 17.87 -32.50
C GLY A 64 19.05 17.93 -31.01
N SER A 65 19.22 19.10 -30.38
CA SER A 65 18.62 19.40 -29.08
C SER A 65 17.13 19.65 -29.27
N PRO A 66 16.20 18.98 -28.57
CA PRO A 66 14.89 19.53 -28.32
C PRO A 66 14.90 20.11 -26.89
N PHE A 67 15.04 21.43 -26.80
CA PHE A 67 14.34 22.36 -25.89
C PHE A 67 15.21 23.60 -25.60
N ALA A 68 14.99 24.62 -26.44
CA ALA A 68 15.16 26.07 -26.29
C ALA A 68 15.76 26.61 -27.61
N SER A 69 15.17 27.55 -28.35
CA SER A 69 14.17 28.57 -28.02
C SER A 69 13.67 29.21 -29.33
N SER A 70 12.49 29.82 -29.33
CA SER A 70 12.20 30.94 -30.23
C SER A 70 12.20 32.22 -29.39
N ASN A 71 13.18 33.07 -29.71
CA ASN A 71 13.42 34.41 -29.19
C ASN A 71 12.58 35.38 -30.05
N THR A 72 11.88 36.41 -29.55
CA THR A 72 12.45 37.72 -29.22
C THR A 72 11.32 38.68 -28.81
N ASN A 73 11.47 39.45 -27.73
CA ASN A 73 11.78 40.90 -27.77
C ASN A 73 11.70 41.58 -26.39
N ASN A 74 12.75 42.37 -26.09
CA ASN A 74 12.84 43.60 -25.27
C ASN A 74 12.04 43.67 -23.95
N ASN A 75 12.62 43.95 -22.77
CA ASN A 75 13.36 45.17 -22.44
C ASN A 75 13.84 45.12 -20.97
N ASN A 76 15.04 45.67 -20.76
CA ASN A 76 15.53 46.45 -19.62
C ASN A 76 15.54 45.96 -18.15
N ASN A 77 16.77 46.10 -17.63
CA ASN A 77 17.18 46.70 -16.35
C ASN A 77 17.50 45.81 -15.15
N ASN A 78 18.82 45.66 -14.99
CA ASN A 78 19.65 46.08 -13.86
C ASN A 78 19.72 45.26 -12.56
N ASN A 79 20.99 44.91 -12.29
CA ASN A 79 21.74 45.06 -11.04
C ASN A 79 21.92 43.85 -10.12
N ASN A 80 23.14 43.29 -10.28
CA ASN A 80 24.25 43.27 -9.32
C ASN A 80 24.29 42.24 -8.18
N ASN A 81 25.39 41.45 -8.27
CA ASN A 81 26.40 41.16 -7.23
C ASN A 81 25.97 40.27 -6.06
N ASN A 82 26.77 39.35 -5.52
CA ASN A 82 28.15 38.93 -5.72
C ASN A 82 28.36 37.62 -4.91
N SER A 83 29.30 36.77 -5.37
CA SER A 83 30.43 36.16 -4.64
C SER A 83 30.25 35.61 -3.20
N ALA A 84 30.91 34.57 -2.70
CA ALA A 84 31.88 33.56 -3.16
C ALA A 84 32.34 32.76 -1.92
N MET A 85 32.92 31.56 -2.16
CA MET A 85 33.97 30.87 -1.35
C MET A 85 33.62 30.36 0.07
N ALA A 86 34.37 29.46 0.70
CA ALA A 86 35.08 28.22 0.37
C ALA A 86 35.78 27.74 1.68
N ALA A 87 35.90 26.43 1.85
CA ALA A 87 36.93 25.69 2.63
C ALA A 87 36.92 25.69 4.18
N GLY A 88 37.27 24.52 4.74
CA GLY A 88 37.90 24.41 6.07
C GLY A 88 37.63 23.13 6.85
N ALA A 89 38.48 22.11 6.70
CA ALA A 89 38.51 20.89 7.51
C ALA A 89 39.21 21.08 8.87
N GLY A 90 38.92 20.21 9.86
CA GLY A 90 39.72 20.10 11.09
C GLY A 90 39.19 19.09 12.11
N LEU A 91 39.81 17.91 12.17
CA LEU A 91 39.73 16.90 13.24
C LEU A 91 40.69 17.27 14.38
N VAL A 92 40.25 17.20 15.66
CA VAL A 92 41.11 16.83 16.81
C VAL A 92 40.25 16.21 17.92
N SER A 93 40.71 15.08 18.45
CA SER A 93 40.24 14.33 19.62
C SER A 93 40.82 14.87 20.93
N SER A 94 40.06 14.84 22.04
CA SER A 94 40.64 14.58 23.36
C SER A 94 39.60 14.05 24.36
N THR A 95 40.06 13.07 25.13
CA THR A 95 39.41 12.37 26.23
C THR A 95 39.45 13.18 27.53
N GLY A 96 38.39 13.11 28.34
CA GLY A 96 38.36 13.69 29.68
C GLY A 96 37.14 13.24 30.47
N ASN A 97 37.32 12.25 31.32
CA ASN A 97 36.30 11.70 32.23
C ASN A 97 36.22 12.57 33.50
N SER A 98 35.03 13.04 33.88
CA SER A 98 34.73 13.43 35.27
C SER A 98 33.25 13.31 35.53
N ASN A 99 32.91 12.37 36.42
CA ASN A 99 31.60 12.20 37.02
C ASN A 99 31.10 13.53 37.60
N ASN A 100 29.90 13.96 37.19
CA ASN A 100 29.09 14.83 38.01
C ASN A 100 27.64 14.33 37.98
N THR A 101 27.15 14.06 39.18
CA THR A 101 25.80 13.59 39.50
C THR A 101 24.78 14.63 39.05
N ASN A 102 24.05 14.36 37.96
CA ASN A 102 22.92 15.18 37.54
C ASN A 102 21.61 14.43 37.80
N THR A 103 20.97 14.75 38.93
CA THR A 103 19.52 14.73 39.03
C THR A 103 18.98 15.94 38.26
N ASN A 104 18.78 15.79 36.95
CA ASN A 104 18.01 16.74 36.16
C ASN A 104 17.04 15.95 35.29
N THR A 105 15.75 16.11 35.60
CA THR A 105 14.64 15.84 34.69
C THR A 105 14.75 16.79 33.49
N GLU A 106 15.50 16.40 32.47
CA GLU A 106 15.44 17.06 31.16
C GLU A 106 14.15 16.62 30.47
N ASN A 107 13.11 17.45 30.57
CA ASN A 107 12.03 17.43 29.60
C ASN A 107 12.67 17.75 28.24
N GLY A 108 12.92 16.72 27.44
CA GLY A 108 13.56 16.86 26.13
C GLY A 108 12.74 17.78 25.23
N SER A 109 13.41 18.70 24.53
CA SER A 109 12.75 19.62 23.59
C SER A 109 12.01 18.85 22.48
N MET A 110 11.02 19.47 21.83
CA MET A 110 10.35 18.89 20.64
C MET A 110 11.37 18.44 19.58
N ALA A 111 12.45 19.20 19.41
CA ALA A 111 13.55 18.83 18.52
C ALA A 111 14.25 17.52 18.93
N ASP A 112 14.38 17.25 20.23
CA ASP A 112 14.95 16.00 20.74
C ASP A 112 13.95 14.85 20.75
N TRP A 113 12.65 15.15 20.81
CA TRP A 113 11.59 14.17 20.56
C TRP A 113 11.67 13.64 19.11
N TRP A 114 11.84 14.52 18.13
CA TRP A 114 11.98 14.14 16.71
C TRP A 114 13.23 13.31 16.42
N LYS A 115 14.38 13.64 17.04
CA LYS A 115 15.65 12.91 16.84
C LYS A 115 15.63 11.48 17.38
N ARG A 116 14.82 11.20 18.40
CA ARG A 116 14.76 9.88 19.06
C ARG A 116 13.95 8.83 18.30
N ARG A 117 13.26 9.20 17.21
CA ARG A 117 12.47 8.26 16.40
C ARG A 117 13.11 7.99 15.05
N THR A 118 13.67 6.80 14.92
CA THR A 118 14.02 6.17 13.64
C THR A 118 13.11 4.97 13.39
N VAL A 119 12.97 4.61 12.10
CA VAL A 119 12.01 3.67 11.50
C VAL A 119 11.73 2.41 12.34
N LEU A 120 10.44 2.05 12.37
CA LEU A 120 9.78 1.06 13.22
C LEU A 120 10.38 -0.36 13.21
N GLU A 121 10.27 -0.98 14.38
CA GLU A 121 10.32 -2.42 14.63
C GLU A 121 9.35 -3.19 13.69
N ASN A 122 9.77 -4.36 13.19
CA ASN A 122 9.03 -5.25 12.26
C ASN A 122 7.78 -5.92 12.88
N LYS A 123 6.97 -5.23 13.68
CA LYS A 123 5.69 -5.79 14.16
C LYS A 123 4.63 -5.60 13.08
N PRO A 124 4.03 -6.69 12.54
CA PRO A 124 3.01 -6.56 11.51
C PRO A 124 1.80 -5.82 12.08
N LEU A 125 1.28 -4.85 11.33
CA LEU A 125 -0.02 -4.27 11.61
C LEU A 125 -1.10 -5.23 11.13
N HIS A 126 -2.29 -5.10 11.72
CA HIS A 126 -3.46 -5.81 11.21
C HIS A 126 -3.62 -5.47 9.71
N PHE A 127 -3.97 -6.46 8.88
CA PHE A 127 -4.07 -6.33 7.41
C PHE A 127 -2.74 -6.19 6.62
N THR A 128 -1.55 -6.14 7.25
CA THR A 128 -0.26 -6.02 6.52
C THR A 128 0.54 -7.32 6.40
N GLY A 129 0.19 -8.39 7.11
CA GLY A 129 0.94 -9.65 7.17
C GLY A 129 0.52 -10.69 6.12
N SER A 130 0.96 -10.55 4.88
CA SER A 130 0.68 -11.57 3.84
C SER A 130 1.44 -12.87 4.16
N THR A 131 0.74 -14.00 4.34
CA THR A 131 1.37 -15.33 4.49
C THR A 131 1.76 -15.98 3.18
N HIS A 132 1.27 -15.44 2.06
CA HIS A 132 1.56 -15.93 0.72
C HIS A 132 2.42 -14.94 -0.05
N ASN A 133 3.18 -15.45 -1.02
CA ASN A 133 3.73 -14.62 -2.08
C ASN A 133 2.62 -14.29 -3.08
N ARG A 134 2.45 -13.01 -3.43
CA ARG A 134 1.41 -12.57 -4.37
C ARG A 134 1.62 -13.05 -5.80
N LEU A 135 2.86 -13.43 -6.15
CA LEU A 135 3.25 -13.98 -7.46
C LEU A 135 2.69 -13.18 -8.64
N SER A 136 2.78 -11.84 -8.58
CA SER A 136 2.11 -10.96 -9.55
C SER A 136 2.56 -11.18 -10.99
N PHE A 137 3.79 -11.60 -11.20
CA PHE A 137 4.35 -11.92 -12.52
C PHE A 137 3.75 -13.20 -13.15
N LEU A 138 3.03 -14.03 -12.38
CA LEU A 138 2.31 -15.22 -12.89
C LEU A 138 0.84 -14.95 -13.19
N ARG A 139 0.34 -13.73 -12.92
CA ARG A 139 -1.07 -13.41 -13.17
C ARG A 139 -1.43 -13.44 -14.65
N THR A 140 -0.46 -13.19 -15.54
CA THR A 140 -0.65 -13.26 -16.99
C THR A 140 -0.41 -14.67 -17.54
N ASP A 141 0.04 -15.61 -16.71
CA ASP A 141 0.39 -16.97 -17.10
C ASP A 141 -0.85 -17.88 -17.01
N LYS A 142 -1.51 -18.11 -18.14
CA LYS A 142 -2.76 -18.86 -18.21
C LYS A 142 -2.60 -20.31 -17.76
N GLU A 143 -1.53 -20.98 -18.18
CA GLU A 143 -1.23 -22.37 -17.78
C GLU A 143 -1.08 -22.45 -16.25
N TYR A 144 -0.30 -21.52 -15.67
CA TYR A 144 -0.15 -21.44 -14.22
C TYR A 144 -1.47 -21.28 -13.48
N LEU A 145 -2.31 -20.34 -13.92
CA LEU A 145 -3.58 -20.09 -13.26
C LEU A 145 -4.56 -21.26 -13.42
N GLU A 146 -4.58 -21.93 -14.58
CA GLU A 146 -5.42 -23.10 -14.82
C GLU A 146 -5.02 -24.30 -13.97
N GLU A 147 -3.73 -24.56 -13.83
CA GLU A 147 -3.21 -25.60 -12.94
C GLU A 147 -3.45 -25.24 -11.47
N SER A 148 -3.16 -23.98 -11.09
CA SER A 148 -3.36 -23.50 -9.72
C SER A 148 -4.82 -23.59 -9.28
N VAL A 149 -5.78 -23.11 -10.08
CA VAL A 149 -7.19 -23.11 -9.66
C VAL A 149 -7.74 -24.54 -9.47
N LYS A 150 -7.25 -25.51 -10.24
CA LYS A 150 -7.73 -26.90 -10.23
C LYS A 150 -7.02 -27.81 -9.23
N ALA A 151 -5.91 -27.35 -8.65
CA ALA A 151 -5.12 -28.20 -7.80
C ALA A 151 -5.87 -28.62 -6.52
N PRO A 152 -5.76 -29.89 -6.08
CA PRO A 152 -6.41 -30.36 -4.85
C PRO A 152 -5.97 -29.60 -3.59
N SER A 153 -4.74 -29.08 -3.60
CA SER A 153 -4.18 -28.30 -2.49
C SER A 153 -4.64 -26.85 -2.47
N THR A 154 -5.27 -26.34 -3.54
CA THR A 154 -5.74 -24.96 -3.59
C THR A 154 -6.78 -24.67 -2.52
N ARG A 155 -6.71 -23.45 -1.98
CA ARG A 155 -7.56 -22.95 -0.92
C ARG A 155 -8.42 -21.80 -1.45
N PHE A 156 -9.72 -22.04 -1.53
CA PHE A 156 -10.71 -21.04 -1.90
C PHE A 156 -11.25 -20.36 -0.65
N LEU A 157 -10.91 -19.08 -0.47
CA LEU A 157 -11.58 -18.21 0.49
C LEU A 157 -12.96 -17.87 -0.07
N ILE A 158 -14.01 -18.33 0.61
CA ILE A 158 -15.39 -18.11 0.17
C ILE A 158 -15.90 -16.79 0.76
N LEU A 159 -16.36 -15.90 -0.12
CA LEU A 159 -17.04 -14.66 0.22
C LEU A 159 -18.47 -14.68 -0.33
N ALA A 160 -19.41 -14.12 0.40
CA ALA A 160 -20.76 -13.86 -0.10
C ALA A 160 -21.36 -12.70 0.68
N ASP A 161 -21.93 -11.72 -0.03
CA ASP A 161 -22.66 -10.60 0.57
C ASP A 161 -21.90 -9.85 1.68
N HIS A 162 -20.61 -9.57 1.42
CA HIS A 162 -19.68 -8.95 2.37
C HIS A 162 -19.28 -9.84 3.56
N GLY A 163 -19.84 -11.05 3.65
CA GLY A 163 -19.40 -12.08 4.58
C GLY A 163 -18.23 -12.90 4.05
N VAL A 164 -17.53 -13.54 4.99
CA VAL A 164 -16.46 -14.51 4.74
C VAL A 164 -16.67 -15.74 5.61
N MET A 165 -16.22 -16.91 5.15
CA MET A 165 -16.45 -18.18 5.82
C MET A 165 -15.42 -18.48 6.93
N PHE A 166 -15.91 -18.99 8.06
CA PHE A 166 -15.13 -19.34 9.25
C PHE A 166 -15.44 -20.75 9.75
N LYS A 167 -14.46 -21.38 10.41
CA LYS A 167 -14.66 -22.63 11.15
C LYS A 167 -15.34 -22.34 12.49
N SER A 168 -16.42 -23.05 12.82
CA SER A 168 -17.14 -22.83 14.10
C SER A 168 -16.28 -23.15 15.32
N SER A 169 -15.43 -24.18 15.22
CA SER A 169 -14.59 -24.70 16.30
C SER A 169 -13.45 -23.77 16.70
N THR A 170 -12.78 -23.15 15.72
CA THR A 170 -11.56 -22.38 15.96
C THR A 170 -11.71 -20.88 15.72
N LYS A 171 -12.79 -20.45 15.05
CA LYS A 171 -13.00 -19.05 14.63
C LYS A 171 -11.94 -18.52 13.64
N HIS A 172 -11.11 -19.40 13.08
CA HIS A 172 -10.21 -19.12 11.96
C HIS A 172 -10.94 -19.23 10.61
N LEU A 173 -10.32 -18.70 9.56
CA LEU A 173 -10.83 -18.79 8.20
C LEU A 173 -11.05 -20.25 7.78
N ALA A 174 -12.16 -20.47 7.09
CA ALA A 174 -12.43 -21.73 6.39
C ALA A 174 -12.11 -21.56 4.90
N PHE A 175 -11.62 -22.63 4.29
CA PHE A 175 -11.29 -22.66 2.87
C PHE A 175 -11.97 -23.88 2.24
N ALA A 176 -12.57 -23.68 1.07
CA ALA A 176 -13.03 -24.76 0.23
C ALA A 176 -11.91 -25.27 -0.68
N GLN A 177 -12.07 -26.46 -1.23
CA GLN A 177 -11.19 -27.04 -2.24
C GLN A 177 -11.85 -26.98 -3.62
N TYR A 178 -11.07 -27.24 -4.68
CA TYR A 178 -11.59 -27.22 -6.06
C TYR A 178 -12.77 -28.18 -6.25
N GLU A 179 -12.70 -29.38 -5.66
CA GLU A 179 -13.79 -30.38 -5.75
C GLU A 179 -15.12 -29.90 -5.17
N ASP A 180 -15.05 -29.03 -4.15
CA ASP A 180 -16.23 -28.45 -3.51
C ASP A 180 -16.91 -27.42 -4.42
N VAL A 181 -16.15 -26.65 -5.21
CA VAL A 181 -16.65 -25.48 -5.94
C VAL A 181 -16.73 -25.68 -7.46
N GLN A 182 -16.12 -26.73 -8.02
CA GLN A 182 -16.03 -26.97 -9.47
C GLN A 182 -17.39 -26.97 -10.19
N HIS A 183 -18.44 -27.45 -9.52
CA HIS A 183 -19.80 -27.51 -10.08
C HIS A 183 -20.44 -26.12 -10.21
N LEU A 184 -19.93 -25.12 -9.50
CA LEU A 184 -20.40 -23.73 -9.52
C LEU A 184 -19.56 -22.87 -10.45
N ILE A 185 -18.24 -23.09 -10.49
CA ILE A 185 -17.32 -22.26 -11.29
C ILE A 185 -17.05 -22.82 -12.70
N GLY A 186 -17.43 -24.07 -12.96
CA GLY A 186 -17.22 -24.75 -14.24
C GLY A 186 -15.80 -25.32 -14.42
N SER A 187 -15.58 -26.05 -15.51
CA SER A 187 -14.29 -26.68 -15.85
C SER A 187 -13.24 -25.72 -16.40
N ASP A 188 -13.67 -24.54 -16.84
CA ASP A 188 -12.82 -23.45 -17.35
C ASP A 188 -13.23 -22.11 -16.71
N PRO A 189 -12.98 -21.94 -15.40
CA PRO A 189 -13.44 -20.78 -14.64
C PRO A 189 -12.68 -19.49 -15.00
N LEU A 190 -11.58 -19.55 -15.74
CA LEU A 190 -10.83 -18.36 -16.14
C LEU A 190 -11.44 -17.68 -17.37
N ASN A 191 -12.03 -18.45 -18.29
CA ASN A 191 -12.67 -17.90 -19.48
C ASN A 191 -14.20 -17.89 -19.37
N ASN A 192 -14.79 -18.81 -18.60
CA ASN A 192 -16.24 -19.08 -18.59
C ASN A 192 -16.86 -19.06 -17.18
N LEU A 193 -16.38 -18.17 -16.29
CA LEU A 193 -16.99 -18.00 -14.97
C LEU A 193 -18.45 -17.53 -15.10
N PRO A 194 -19.43 -18.17 -14.42
CA PRO A 194 -20.79 -17.71 -14.42
C PRO A 194 -20.94 -16.25 -13.98
N GLU A 195 -21.76 -15.50 -14.70
CA GLU A 195 -22.03 -14.11 -14.39
C GLU A 195 -22.70 -13.98 -13.02
N GLY A 196 -22.13 -13.14 -12.14
CA GLY A 196 -22.54 -13.03 -10.74
C GLY A 196 -21.51 -13.55 -9.74
N LEU A 197 -20.55 -14.37 -10.20
CA LEU A 197 -19.40 -14.79 -9.42
C LEU A 197 -18.18 -13.92 -9.73
N VAL A 198 -17.25 -13.84 -8.77
CA VAL A 198 -15.93 -13.23 -8.97
C VAL A 198 -14.86 -14.17 -8.46
N LEU A 199 -13.86 -14.45 -9.29
CA LEU A 199 -12.72 -15.29 -8.95
C LEU A 199 -11.42 -14.47 -9.04
N VAL A 200 -10.62 -14.51 -7.98
CA VAL A 200 -9.39 -13.71 -7.85
C VAL A 200 -8.25 -14.58 -7.32
N PHE A 201 -7.12 -14.61 -8.03
CA PHE A 201 -5.90 -15.24 -7.55
C PHE A 201 -5.20 -14.32 -6.53
N LEU A 202 -5.00 -14.80 -5.30
CA LEU A 202 -4.40 -14.02 -4.22
C LEU A 202 -2.88 -14.19 -4.16
N GLY A 203 -2.39 -15.37 -4.50
CA GLY A 203 -0.98 -15.74 -4.41
C GLY A 203 -0.82 -17.22 -4.08
N ALA A 204 0.39 -17.61 -3.68
CA ALA A 204 0.65 -18.95 -3.16
C ALA A 204 1.53 -18.91 -1.89
N ASP A 205 1.24 -19.80 -0.96
CA ASP A 205 2.14 -20.07 0.17
C ASP A 205 3.23 -21.04 -0.28
N GLU A 206 4.43 -20.51 -0.47
CA GLU A 206 5.64 -21.25 -0.88
C GLU A 206 6.37 -21.86 0.33
N THR A 207 5.97 -21.54 1.57
CA THR A 207 6.68 -21.93 2.80
C THR A 207 6.20 -23.25 3.37
N ASN A 208 4.89 -23.52 3.29
CA ASN A 208 4.28 -24.75 3.79
C ASN A 208 4.04 -25.80 2.69
N ALA A 209 4.57 -25.59 1.49
CA ALA A 209 4.43 -26.52 0.39
C ALA A 209 5.25 -27.79 0.62
N THR A 210 4.58 -28.94 0.65
CA THR A 210 5.18 -30.28 0.66
C THR A 210 4.80 -31.03 -0.62
N SER A 211 5.54 -32.10 -0.96
CA SER A 211 5.26 -32.96 -2.12
C SER A 211 3.81 -33.45 -2.20
N ASP A 212 3.15 -33.60 -1.05
CA ASP A 212 1.84 -34.22 -0.93
C ASP A 212 0.69 -33.20 -1.06
N ASN A 213 0.98 -31.90 -0.99
CA ASN A 213 0.00 -30.82 -0.94
C ASN A 213 0.37 -29.63 -1.86
N GLU A 214 1.10 -29.85 -2.95
CA GLU A 214 1.62 -28.77 -3.80
C GLU A 214 0.99 -28.71 -5.20
N VAL A 215 0.93 -27.51 -5.76
CA VAL A 215 0.85 -27.30 -7.21
C VAL A 215 2.27 -27.10 -7.71
N LEU A 216 2.72 -27.94 -8.63
CA LEU A 216 4.04 -27.81 -9.24
C LEU A 216 3.88 -27.22 -10.64
N VAL A 217 3.83 -25.89 -10.74
CA VAL A 217 3.72 -25.22 -12.03
C VAL A 217 5.00 -24.45 -12.32
N ARG A 218 5.63 -24.78 -13.45
CA ARG A 218 6.91 -24.19 -13.90
C ARG A 218 8.02 -24.22 -12.83
N GLY A 219 8.07 -25.30 -12.05
CA GLY A 219 9.12 -25.55 -11.05
C GLY A 219 8.98 -24.77 -9.74
N ARG A 220 7.89 -24.03 -9.52
CA ARG A 220 7.57 -23.43 -8.21
C ARG A 220 6.57 -24.29 -7.46
N ARG A 221 6.83 -24.47 -6.18
CA ARG A 221 5.99 -25.22 -5.24
C ARG A 221 5.22 -24.24 -4.38
N GLY A 222 3.91 -24.43 -4.28
CA GLY A 222 3.07 -23.57 -3.45
C GLY A 222 1.65 -24.07 -3.28
N ILE A 223 1.01 -23.68 -2.18
CA ILE A 223 -0.43 -23.82 -1.96
C ILE A 223 -1.11 -22.57 -2.52
N GLY A 224 -1.89 -22.72 -3.60
CA GLY A 224 -2.60 -21.61 -4.23
C GLY A 224 -3.73 -21.08 -3.36
N TYR A 225 -3.83 -19.75 -3.24
CA TYR A 225 -4.95 -19.08 -2.60
C TYR A 225 -5.77 -18.33 -3.64
N TRP A 226 -7.08 -18.59 -3.63
CA TRP A 226 -8.05 -17.92 -4.49
C TRP A 226 -9.18 -17.36 -3.64
N ALA A 227 -9.65 -16.16 -3.96
CA ALA A 227 -10.90 -15.64 -3.42
C ALA A 227 -12.02 -15.91 -4.41
N LEU A 228 -13.12 -16.47 -3.93
CA LEU A 228 -14.33 -16.73 -4.69
C LEU A 228 -15.50 -15.99 -4.05
N ASP A 229 -15.92 -14.89 -4.67
CA ASP A 229 -17.17 -14.21 -4.29
C ASP A 229 -18.35 -14.92 -4.97
N MET A 230 -19.24 -15.43 -4.14
CA MET A 230 -20.46 -16.11 -4.52
C MET A 230 -21.67 -15.29 -4.10
N SER A 231 -21.59 -13.95 -4.15
CA SER A 231 -22.76 -13.13 -3.82
C SER A 231 -23.90 -13.33 -4.82
N ALA A 232 -23.61 -13.82 -6.04
CA ALA A 232 -24.59 -14.08 -7.10
C ALA A 232 -25.53 -12.88 -7.31
N LYS A 233 -24.93 -11.69 -7.46
CA LYS A 233 -25.66 -10.42 -7.65
C LYS A 233 -25.29 -9.79 -8.99
N GLY A 234 -26.31 -9.23 -9.65
CA GLY A 234 -26.16 -8.52 -10.93
C GLY A 234 -27.37 -8.71 -11.84
N PRO A 235 -27.50 -7.90 -12.90
CA PRO A 235 -28.68 -7.88 -13.75
C PRO A 235 -28.86 -9.13 -14.63
N ARG A 236 -27.85 -10.01 -14.70
CA ARG A 236 -27.82 -11.21 -15.56
C ARG A 236 -27.61 -12.51 -14.78
N VAL A 237 -27.69 -12.44 -13.45
CA VAL A 237 -27.63 -13.64 -12.61
C VAL A 237 -28.92 -14.44 -12.80
N THR A 238 -28.79 -15.73 -13.06
CA THR A 238 -29.95 -16.61 -13.23
C THR A 238 -30.47 -17.11 -11.88
N ALA A 239 -31.74 -17.48 -11.80
CA ALA A 239 -32.32 -18.05 -10.59
C ALA A 239 -31.62 -19.35 -10.18
N GLU A 240 -31.26 -20.18 -11.18
CA GLU A 240 -30.58 -21.44 -10.98
C GLU A 240 -29.21 -21.27 -10.32
N LEU A 241 -28.43 -20.26 -10.74
CA LEU A 241 -27.13 -19.97 -10.11
C LEU A 241 -27.32 -19.50 -8.67
N LYS A 242 -28.31 -18.64 -8.42
CA LYS A 242 -28.61 -18.14 -7.07
C LYS A 242 -28.97 -19.29 -6.13
N ASP A 243 -29.87 -20.17 -6.56
CA ASP A 243 -30.31 -21.33 -5.79
C ASP A 243 -29.16 -22.32 -5.55
N ALA A 244 -28.31 -22.55 -6.56
CA ALA A 244 -27.14 -23.42 -6.44
C ALA A 244 -26.13 -22.88 -5.42
N VAL A 245 -25.87 -21.57 -5.44
CA VAL A 245 -24.97 -20.90 -4.48
C VAL A 245 -25.52 -20.94 -3.07
N GLU A 246 -26.80 -20.61 -2.88
CA GLU A 246 -27.45 -20.63 -1.56
C GLU A 246 -27.44 -22.05 -0.97
N LYS A 247 -27.78 -23.04 -1.80
CA LYS A 247 -27.71 -24.46 -1.43
C LYS A 247 -26.29 -24.87 -1.06
N PHE A 248 -25.29 -24.46 -1.83
CA PHE A 248 -23.89 -24.74 -1.54
C PHE A 248 -23.47 -24.16 -0.18
N ILE A 249 -23.68 -22.87 0.06
CA ILE A 249 -23.28 -22.22 1.32
C ILE A 249 -23.95 -22.92 2.51
N ASN A 250 -25.25 -23.17 2.45
CA ASN A 250 -25.99 -23.81 3.55
C ASN A 250 -25.50 -25.24 3.81
N THR A 251 -25.41 -26.07 2.77
CA THR A 251 -24.99 -27.48 2.92
C THR A 251 -23.51 -27.61 3.30
N TYR A 252 -22.65 -26.78 2.75
CA TYR A 252 -21.21 -26.81 3.04
C TYR A 252 -20.93 -26.36 4.48
N THR A 253 -21.60 -25.29 4.93
CA THR A 253 -21.44 -24.80 6.30
C THR A 253 -21.96 -25.79 7.33
N GLU A 254 -23.11 -26.42 7.08
CA GLU A 254 -23.65 -27.47 7.95
C GLU A 254 -22.72 -28.69 8.01
N LYS A 255 -22.34 -29.24 6.86
CA LYS A 255 -21.51 -30.46 6.76
C LYS A 255 -20.16 -30.32 7.45
N HIS A 256 -19.52 -29.16 7.33
CA HIS A 256 -18.16 -28.93 7.85
C HIS A 256 -18.13 -28.19 9.20
N GLY A 257 -19.28 -27.83 9.75
CA GLY A 257 -19.36 -27.01 10.96
C GLY A 257 -18.73 -25.63 10.76
N HIS A 258 -18.98 -25.01 9.62
CA HIS A 258 -18.55 -23.64 9.30
C HIS A 258 -19.72 -22.65 9.44
N TYR A 259 -19.43 -21.36 9.32
CA TYR A 259 -20.46 -20.32 9.26
C TYR A 259 -19.96 -19.12 8.45
N MET A 260 -20.88 -18.37 7.86
CA MET A 260 -20.60 -17.08 7.24
C MET A 260 -20.70 -15.96 8.29
N ALA A 261 -19.78 -15.01 8.28
CA ALA A 261 -19.86 -13.83 9.13
C ALA A 261 -19.49 -12.57 8.37
N GLU A 262 -20.17 -11.48 8.71
CA GLU A 262 -19.87 -10.14 8.22
C GLU A 262 -18.39 -9.81 8.41
N MET A 263 -17.72 -9.45 7.32
CA MET A 263 -16.27 -9.35 7.31
C MET A 263 -15.77 -8.23 8.23
N ARG A 264 -16.42 -7.06 8.25
CA ARG A 264 -15.94 -5.93 9.05
C ARG A 264 -15.83 -6.25 10.55
N PRO A 265 -16.87 -6.73 11.24
CA PRO A 265 -16.74 -7.11 12.64
C PRO A 265 -15.84 -8.32 12.85
N ALA A 266 -15.88 -9.32 11.96
CA ALA A 266 -15.11 -10.55 12.12
C ALA A 266 -13.60 -10.34 11.90
N ALA A 267 -13.22 -9.41 11.01
CA ALA A 267 -11.84 -9.16 10.64
C ALA A 267 -10.95 -8.82 11.83
N PHE A 268 -11.46 -8.08 12.83
CA PHE A 268 -10.66 -7.67 14.00
C PHE A 268 -10.36 -8.79 15.00
N GLY A 269 -10.98 -9.97 14.82
CA GLY A 269 -10.64 -11.19 15.56
C GLY A 269 -9.64 -12.09 14.84
N LEU A 270 -9.22 -11.75 13.63
CA LEU A 270 -8.30 -12.55 12.83
C LEU A 270 -6.85 -12.42 13.31
N SER A 271 -6.06 -13.46 13.04
CA SER A 271 -4.60 -13.34 13.11
C SER A 271 -4.07 -12.35 12.07
N PHE A 272 -2.85 -11.82 12.27
CA PHE A 272 -2.20 -10.93 11.30
C PHE A 272 -2.16 -11.54 9.90
N ALA A 273 -1.80 -12.82 9.83
CA ALA A 273 -1.78 -13.65 8.63
C ALA A 273 -3.12 -13.65 7.88
N GLU A 274 -4.18 -14.09 8.56
CA GLU A 274 -5.52 -14.20 7.97
C GLU A 274 -6.09 -12.84 7.59
N SER A 275 -5.82 -11.82 8.41
CA SER A 275 -6.27 -10.47 8.14
C SER A 275 -5.66 -9.92 6.85
N GLY A 276 -4.36 -10.14 6.60
CA GLY A 276 -3.70 -9.72 5.37
C GLY A 276 -4.33 -10.37 4.12
N LEU A 277 -4.61 -11.68 4.20
CA LEU A 277 -5.28 -12.43 3.14
C LEU A 277 -6.68 -11.87 2.85
N VAL A 278 -7.48 -11.68 3.90
CA VAL A 278 -8.84 -11.15 3.79
C VAL A 278 -8.85 -9.72 3.27
N ALA A 279 -7.91 -8.88 3.70
CA ALA A 279 -7.82 -7.51 3.21
C ALA A 279 -7.55 -7.46 1.70
N GLN A 280 -6.61 -8.28 1.20
CA GLN A 280 -6.37 -8.38 -0.23
C GLN A 280 -7.60 -8.90 -0.98
N ALA A 281 -8.17 -10.02 -0.53
CA ALA A 281 -9.32 -10.63 -1.17
C ALA A 281 -10.49 -9.65 -1.27
N ARG A 282 -10.82 -8.99 -0.17
CA ARG A 282 -11.93 -8.04 -0.10
C ARG A 282 -11.73 -6.84 -1.01
N ALA A 283 -10.55 -6.22 -0.97
CA ALA A 283 -10.21 -5.06 -1.77
C ALA A 283 -10.38 -5.35 -3.28
N VAL A 284 -9.81 -6.46 -3.74
CA VAL A 284 -9.83 -6.82 -5.15
C VAL A 284 -11.23 -7.29 -5.59
N ILE A 285 -11.95 -8.05 -4.75
CA ILE A 285 -13.35 -8.44 -5.04
C ILE A 285 -14.26 -7.22 -5.10
N ASP A 286 -14.14 -6.27 -4.17
CA ASP A 286 -14.95 -5.06 -4.17
C ASP A 286 -14.75 -4.26 -5.46
N TRP A 287 -13.49 -4.09 -5.86
CA TRP A 287 -13.15 -3.45 -7.14
C TRP A 287 -13.74 -4.19 -8.33
N ASN A 288 -13.60 -5.51 -8.39
CA ASN A 288 -14.17 -6.33 -9.48
C ASN A 288 -15.70 -6.19 -9.59
N LYS A 289 -16.41 -6.13 -8.46
CA LYS A 289 -17.87 -5.97 -8.42
C LYS A 289 -18.33 -4.59 -8.87
N ARG A 290 -17.55 -3.54 -8.58
CA ARG A 290 -17.88 -2.16 -8.95
C ARG A 290 -17.44 -1.77 -10.37
N ASN A 291 -16.47 -2.47 -10.95
CA ASN A 291 -15.86 -2.13 -12.24
C ASN A 291 -16.22 -3.13 -13.35
N GLN A 292 -17.48 -3.55 -13.39
CA GLN A 292 -18.01 -4.46 -14.41
C GLN A 292 -18.11 -3.84 -15.80
N PHE A 293 -18.13 -2.50 -15.89
CA PHE A 293 -18.19 -1.74 -17.14
C PHE A 293 -16.95 -0.87 -17.30
N CYS A 294 -16.52 -0.69 -18.54
CA CYS A 294 -15.34 0.06 -18.91
C CYS A 294 -15.57 1.55 -18.70
N THR A 295 -14.74 2.19 -17.87
CA THR A 295 -14.79 3.64 -17.63
C THR A 295 -14.59 4.44 -18.93
N GLY A 296 -13.84 3.91 -19.90
CA GLY A 296 -13.55 4.60 -21.16
C GLY A 296 -14.66 4.57 -22.20
N CYS A 297 -15.56 3.57 -22.19
CA CYS A 297 -16.58 3.42 -23.24
C CYS A 297 -17.92 2.81 -22.81
N GLY A 298 -18.09 2.45 -21.54
CA GLY A 298 -19.32 1.86 -21.00
C GLY A 298 -19.59 0.40 -21.36
N ARG A 299 -18.77 -0.24 -22.22
CA ARG A 299 -18.91 -1.68 -22.54
C ARG A 299 -18.54 -2.55 -21.33
N ARG A 300 -19.07 -3.77 -21.26
CA ARG A 300 -18.75 -4.71 -20.17
C ARG A 300 -17.28 -5.11 -20.21
N ASN A 301 -16.60 -5.07 -19.07
CA ASN A 301 -15.21 -5.48 -18.93
C ASN A 301 -15.07 -7.00 -18.85
N LEU A 302 -13.97 -7.51 -19.43
CA LEU A 302 -13.41 -8.83 -19.18
C LEU A 302 -12.55 -8.80 -17.91
N SER A 303 -12.53 -9.90 -17.17
CA SER A 303 -11.60 -10.11 -16.05
C SER A 303 -10.34 -10.78 -16.58
N LEU A 304 -9.18 -10.18 -16.32
CA LEU A 304 -7.88 -10.68 -16.74
C LEU A 304 -6.93 -10.73 -15.53
N ASP A 305 -5.73 -11.26 -15.75
CA ASP A 305 -4.62 -11.26 -14.79
C ASP A 305 -5.00 -11.86 -13.42
N GLY A 306 -5.68 -13.01 -13.42
CA GLY A 306 -6.18 -13.64 -12.19
C GLY A 306 -7.15 -12.75 -11.40
N GLY A 307 -7.94 -11.92 -12.09
CA GLY A 307 -8.88 -10.97 -11.47
C GLY A 307 -8.26 -9.64 -11.03
N HIS A 308 -7.00 -9.37 -11.40
CA HIS A 308 -6.31 -8.11 -11.07
C HIS A 308 -6.28 -7.11 -12.23
N LYS A 309 -6.99 -7.38 -13.32
CA LYS A 309 -7.17 -6.45 -14.42
C LYS A 309 -8.59 -6.54 -14.99
N ARG A 310 -9.16 -5.40 -15.37
CA ARG A 310 -10.46 -5.27 -16.00
C ARG A 310 -10.28 -4.46 -17.27
N THR A 311 -10.62 -5.02 -18.42
CA THR A 311 -10.48 -4.32 -19.69
C THR A 311 -11.66 -4.56 -20.62
N CYS A 312 -11.93 -3.62 -21.51
CA CYS A 312 -12.91 -3.79 -22.58
C CYS A 312 -12.50 -4.99 -23.47
N PRO A 313 -13.43 -5.74 -24.07
CA PRO A 313 -13.10 -6.69 -25.12
C PRO A 313 -12.23 -6.06 -26.21
N PRO A 314 -11.17 -6.75 -26.68
CA PRO A 314 -10.31 -6.24 -27.76
C PRO A 314 -11.03 -6.25 -29.12
N MET A 315 -11.96 -7.17 -29.30
CA MET A 315 -12.87 -7.25 -30.44
C MET A 315 -14.31 -6.99 -29.96
N ILE A 316 -15.08 -6.28 -30.78
CA ILE A 316 -16.47 -5.94 -30.51
C ILE A 316 -17.33 -6.23 -31.73
N GLN A 317 -18.62 -6.46 -31.50
CA GLN A 317 -19.61 -6.50 -32.57
C GLN A 317 -20.10 -5.08 -32.86
N GLU A 318 -20.02 -4.68 -34.13
CA GLU A 318 -20.52 -3.42 -34.67
C GLU A 318 -21.15 -3.68 -36.04
N ASN A 319 -22.41 -3.29 -36.24
CA ASN A 319 -23.17 -3.55 -37.47
C ASN A 319 -23.16 -5.04 -37.91
N GLY A 320 -23.13 -5.96 -36.96
CA GLY A 320 -23.07 -7.41 -37.22
C GLY A 320 -21.70 -7.92 -37.67
N GLN A 321 -20.66 -7.11 -37.59
CA GLN A 321 -19.28 -7.48 -37.89
C GLN A 321 -18.40 -7.40 -36.66
N GLU A 322 -17.42 -8.31 -36.55
CA GLU A 322 -16.41 -8.27 -35.51
C GLU A 322 -15.29 -7.30 -35.91
N VAL A 323 -15.12 -6.23 -35.13
CA VAL A 323 -14.13 -5.17 -35.38
C VAL A 323 -13.29 -4.91 -34.12
N PRO A 324 -12.02 -4.48 -34.26
CA PRO A 324 -11.21 -4.07 -33.11
C PRO A 324 -11.86 -2.91 -32.33
N SER A 325 -11.78 -2.97 -31.01
CA SER A 325 -12.30 -1.91 -30.13
C SER A 325 -11.36 -0.69 -30.10
N ASP A 326 -11.86 0.49 -30.47
CA ASP A 326 -11.12 1.76 -30.39
C ASP A 326 -11.09 2.37 -28.96
N CYS A 327 -11.43 1.58 -27.94
CA CYS A 327 -11.49 2.04 -26.57
C CYS A 327 -10.12 2.48 -26.02
N LEU A 328 -10.10 3.55 -25.23
CA LEU A 328 -8.92 4.03 -24.50
C LEU A 328 -8.25 2.94 -23.65
N ALA A 329 -9.01 1.95 -23.17
CA ALA A 329 -8.47 0.81 -22.41
C ALA A 329 -7.39 0.01 -23.16
N HIS A 330 -7.37 0.11 -24.50
CA HIS A 330 -6.40 -0.55 -25.37
C HIS A 330 -5.26 0.35 -25.82
N LYS A 331 -5.26 1.62 -25.40
CA LYS A 331 -4.27 2.64 -25.78
C LYS A 331 -3.31 2.88 -24.62
N GLY A 332 -2.29 2.06 -24.51
CA GLY A 332 -1.27 2.15 -23.46
C GLY A 332 -1.73 1.65 -22.09
N ILE A 333 -1.05 2.09 -21.03
CA ILE A 333 -1.37 1.71 -19.64
C ILE A 333 -2.42 2.68 -19.10
N GLN A 334 -3.56 2.13 -18.69
CA GLN A 334 -4.68 2.90 -18.15
C GLN A 334 -4.97 2.48 -16.71
N ASN A 335 -4.88 3.43 -15.77
CA ASN A 335 -5.03 3.15 -14.34
C ASN A 335 -6.40 2.53 -13.98
N PHE A 336 -7.48 2.92 -14.67
CA PHE A 336 -8.84 2.41 -14.44
C PHE A 336 -9.00 0.92 -14.78
N THR A 337 -8.00 0.30 -15.43
CA THR A 337 -7.98 -1.14 -15.69
C THR A 337 -7.41 -1.96 -14.54
N TYR A 338 -6.87 -1.32 -13.50
CA TYR A 338 -6.24 -1.96 -12.34
C TYR A 338 -7.00 -1.65 -11.03
N PRO A 339 -6.86 -2.49 -9.99
CA PRO A 339 -7.42 -2.22 -8.68
C PRO A 339 -6.99 -0.86 -8.13
N ARG A 340 -7.97 -0.09 -7.65
CA ARG A 340 -7.78 1.23 -7.04
C ARG A 340 -7.47 1.09 -5.55
N THR A 341 -6.45 1.78 -5.04
CA THR A 341 -6.16 1.91 -3.60
C THR A 341 -6.18 3.38 -3.24
N ASP A 342 -7.04 3.78 -2.30
CA ASP A 342 -7.19 5.18 -1.92
C ASP A 342 -6.27 5.56 -0.74
N PRO A 343 -5.27 6.43 -0.94
CA PRO A 343 -4.40 6.89 0.15
C PRO A 343 -5.18 7.78 1.12
N VAL A 344 -5.05 7.49 2.42
CA VAL A 344 -5.67 8.25 3.52
C VAL A 344 -4.61 8.56 4.55
N VAL A 345 -4.35 9.84 4.82
CA VAL A 345 -3.48 10.25 5.92
C VAL A 345 -4.24 10.15 7.23
N ILE A 346 -3.59 9.70 8.30
CA ILE A 346 -4.14 9.71 9.66
C ILE A 346 -3.10 10.26 10.62
N VAL A 347 -3.44 11.37 11.30
CA VAL A 347 -2.44 12.25 11.90
C VAL A 347 -2.63 12.31 13.42
N CYS A 348 -1.59 11.91 14.14
CA CYS A 348 -1.46 12.18 15.57
C CYS A 348 -0.83 13.57 15.73
N VAL A 349 -1.69 14.55 16.01
CA VAL A 349 -1.33 15.97 16.14
C VAL A 349 -0.84 16.23 17.57
N ILE A 350 0.41 16.65 17.70
CA ILE A 350 1.12 16.86 18.96
C ILE A 350 1.17 18.36 19.26
N SER A 351 0.88 18.74 20.50
CA SER A 351 0.91 20.14 20.94
C SER A 351 2.33 20.73 20.87
N PRO A 352 2.50 22.06 20.78
CA PRO A 352 3.82 22.70 20.73
C PRO A 352 4.73 22.34 21.91
N ASP A 353 4.14 22.09 23.09
CA ASP A 353 4.85 21.66 24.30
C ASP A 353 5.21 20.16 24.31
N GLY A 354 4.69 19.34 23.39
CA GLY A 354 4.93 17.90 23.32
C GLY A 354 4.14 17.04 24.32
N GLU A 355 3.31 17.65 25.17
CA GLU A 355 2.68 16.99 26.32
C GLU A 355 1.24 16.50 26.06
N ARG A 356 0.64 16.96 24.96
CA ARG A 356 -0.73 16.62 24.58
C ARG A 356 -0.83 16.19 23.11
N VAL A 357 -1.88 15.44 22.82
CA VAL A 357 -2.32 15.16 21.45
C VAL A 357 -3.76 15.59 21.25
N MET A 358 -4.06 16.08 20.05
CA MET A 358 -5.43 16.40 19.67
C MET A 358 -6.09 15.17 19.03
N LEU A 359 -7.31 14.87 19.47
CA LEU A 359 -8.14 13.82 18.90
C LEU A 359 -9.52 14.37 18.56
N GLY A 360 -10.13 13.82 17.51
CA GLY A 360 -11.49 14.13 17.05
C GLY A 360 -12.46 12.96 17.23
N ARG A 361 -13.76 13.26 17.17
CA ARG A 361 -14.82 12.25 17.08
C ARG A 361 -15.95 12.69 16.17
N GLN A 362 -16.59 11.72 15.53
CA GLN A 362 -17.83 11.93 14.78
C GLN A 362 -19.06 11.64 15.64
N ALA A 363 -20.18 12.29 15.33
CA ALA A 363 -21.44 12.14 16.07
C ALA A 363 -21.96 10.69 16.11
N VAL A 364 -21.68 9.90 15.06
CA VAL A 364 -22.13 8.50 14.96
C VAL A 364 -21.31 7.53 15.83
N TRP A 365 -20.17 7.96 16.39
CA TRP A 365 -19.32 7.10 17.19
C TRP A 365 -19.84 6.99 18.63
N PRO A 366 -19.62 5.84 19.32
CA PRO A 366 -19.97 5.71 20.73
C PRO A 366 -19.37 6.84 21.57
N LYS A 367 -20.11 7.30 22.59
CA LYS A 367 -19.62 8.33 23.51
C LYS A 367 -18.26 7.96 24.10
N GLY A 368 -17.40 8.98 24.24
CA GLY A 368 -16.04 8.85 24.74
C GLY A 368 -15.03 8.27 23.73
N MET A 369 -15.45 7.75 22.57
CA MET A 369 -14.52 7.33 21.52
C MET A 369 -13.95 8.54 20.79
N TYR A 370 -12.62 8.64 20.75
CA TYR A 370 -11.86 9.66 20.03
C TYR A 370 -10.73 8.99 19.23
N SER A 371 -10.38 9.58 18.09
CA SER A 371 -9.31 9.08 17.22
C SER A 371 -8.47 10.23 16.66
N CYS A 372 -7.35 9.87 16.02
CA CYS A 372 -6.61 10.78 15.18
C CYS A 372 -7.48 11.27 14.01
N LEU A 373 -7.20 12.48 13.54
CA LEU A 373 -7.86 13.08 12.38
C LEU A 373 -7.35 12.38 11.11
N ALA A 374 -8.22 12.16 10.13
CA ALA A 374 -7.87 11.38 8.96
C ALA A 374 -8.65 11.79 7.71
N GLY A 375 -7.94 11.86 6.59
CA GLY A 375 -8.45 12.39 5.34
C GLY A 375 -7.88 11.73 4.11
N PHE A 376 -8.64 11.75 3.02
CA PHE A 376 -8.13 11.33 1.71
C PHE A 376 -7.05 12.30 1.23
N VAL A 377 -6.01 11.75 0.59
CA VAL A 377 -5.03 12.56 -0.13
C VAL A 377 -5.63 12.98 -1.47
N GLU A 378 -5.62 14.28 -1.77
CA GLU A 378 -6.14 14.80 -3.04
C GLU A 378 -5.13 14.67 -4.19
N PRO A 379 -5.59 14.65 -5.46
CA PRO A 379 -4.71 14.65 -6.61
C PRO A 379 -3.74 15.83 -6.61
N GLY A 380 -2.43 15.53 -6.62
CA GLY A 380 -1.38 16.54 -6.62
C GLY A 380 -0.81 16.87 -5.24
N GLU A 381 -1.37 16.32 -4.16
CA GLU A 381 -0.84 16.49 -2.81
C GLU A 381 0.25 15.47 -2.47
N SER A 382 1.27 15.94 -1.75
CA SER A 382 2.09 15.11 -0.88
C SER A 382 1.32 14.67 0.37
N LEU A 383 1.83 13.68 1.10
CA LEU A 383 1.22 13.23 2.36
C LEU A 383 1.22 14.35 3.42
N GLU A 384 2.27 15.17 3.41
CA GLU A 384 2.46 16.27 4.33
C GLU A 384 1.53 17.45 4.01
N GLU A 385 1.21 17.68 2.73
CA GLU A 385 0.20 18.66 2.32
C GLU A 385 -1.20 18.20 2.72
N ALA A 386 -1.57 16.95 2.42
CA ALA A 386 -2.85 16.38 2.82
C ALA A 386 -3.05 16.41 4.34
N ALA A 387 -2.03 16.05 5.12
CA ALA A 387 -2.08 16.12 6.59
C ALA A 387 -2.32 17.56 7.09
N ARG A 388 -1.65 18.54 6.49
CA ARG A 388 -1.82 19.97 6.84
C ARG A 388 -3.20 20.49 6.46
N ARG A 389 -3.70 20.14 5.28
CA ARG A 389 -5.02 20.53 4.80
C ARG A 389 -6.10 19.95 5.72
N GLU A 390 -6.10 18.63 5.88
CA GLU A 390 -7.15 17.92 6.63
C GLU A 390 -7.28 18.44 8.06
N VAL A 391 -6.15 18.52 8.79
CA VAL A 391 -6.19 18.97 10.18
C VAL A 391 -6.63 20.44 10.28
N LYS A 392 -6.24 21.28 9.32
CA LYS A 392 -6.68 22.67 9.30
C LYS A 392 -8.18 22.80 9.02
N GLU A 393 -8.72 22.04 8.08
CA GLU A 393 -10.14 22.04 7.72
C GLU A 393 -11.02 21.56 8.88
N GLU A 394 -10.66 20.44 9.51
CA GLU A 394 -11.48 19.83 10.56
C GLU A 394 -11.37 20.54 11.93
N SER A 395 -10.26 21.23 12.21
CA SER A 395 -9.96 21.73 13.57
C SER A 395 -9.37 23.13 13.68
N GLY A 396 -9.02 23.78 12.56
CA GLY A 396 -8.34 25.08 12.54
C GLY A 396 -6.86 25.04 12.96
N ILE A 397 -6.32 23.88 13.34
CA ILE A 397 -4.92 23.73 13.77
C ILE A 397 -3.99 23.65 12.57
N ARG A 398 -2.95 24.49 12.55
CA ARG A 398 -1.90 24.43 11.53
C ARG A 398 -0.81 23.46 11.95
N LEU A 399 -0.29 22.69 10.99
CA LEU A 399 0.81 21.75 11.23
C LEU A 399 2.14 22.22 10.63
N GLY A 400 3.22 21.96 11.39
CA GLY A 400 4.60 22.20 11.01
C GLY A 400 5.22 20.94 10.44
N HIS A 401 6.15 20.35 11.20
CA HIS A 401 6.81 19.10 10.82
C HIS A 401 5.80 17.94 10.79
N VAL A 402 5.84 17.11 9.74
CA VAL A 402 5.01 15.92 9.55
C VAL A 402 5.95 14.75 9.29
N MET A 403 5.82 13.68 10.06
CA MET A 403 6.67 12.49 9.96
C MET A 403 5.82 11.25 9.76
N TYR A 404 6.14 10.47 8.72
CA TYR A 404 5.55 9.15 8.52
C TYR A 404 5.90 8.20 9.68
N HIS A 405 4.91 7.46 10.15
CA HIS A 405 5.05 6.40 11.14
C HIS A 405 4.93 5.02 10.46
N SER A 406 3.74 4.66 9.99
CA SER A 406 3.44 3.35 9.43
C SER A 406 2.30 3.43 8.42
N SER A 407 2.05 2.35 7.69
CA SER A 407 0.87 2.23 6.82
C SER A 407 0.10 0.94 7.09
N GLN A 408 -1.21 0.99 6.92
CA GLN A 408 -2.13 -0.12 7.16
C GLN A 408 -3.21 -0.15 6.08
N PRO A 409 -3.34 -1.26 5.31
CA PRO A 409 -4.48 -1.48 4.45
C PRO A 409 -5.79 -1.47 5.26
N TRP A 410 -6.82 -0.83 4.71
CA TRP A 410 -8.14 -0.76 5.31
C TRP A 410 -9.20 -1.18 4.27
N PRO A 411 -9.61 -2.47 4.28
CA PRO A 411 -10.42 -3.08 3.20
C PRO A 411 -11.92 -2.77 3.32
N PHE A 412 -12.28 -1.54 3.73
CA PHE A 412 -13.65 -1.11 3.97
C PHE A 412 -13.92 0.31 3.40
N PRO A 413 -13.97 0.50 2.07
CA PRO A 413 -13.92 -0.52 1.02
C PRO A 413 -12.51 -0.87 0.52
N ASN A 414 -11.63 0.12 0.27
CA ASN A 414 -10.22 -0.12 -0.08
C ASN A 414 -9.34 1.13 0.06
N SER A 415 -8.90 1.43 1.28
CA SER A 415 -7.97 2.52 1.56
C SER A 415 -6.62 2.01 2.02
N LEU A 416 -5.58 2.82 1.86
CA LEU A 416 -4.30 2.65 2.52
C LEU A 416 -4.16 3.76 3.56
N MET A 417 -4.31 3.41 4.83
CA MET A 417 -4.11 4.34 5.93
C MET A 417 -2.62 4.60 6.09
N ILE A 418 -2.22 5.85 6.17
CA ILE A 418 -0.84 6.32 6.25
C ILE A 418 -0.73 7.16 7.53
N GLY A 419 -0.21 6.54 8.57
CA GLY A 419 -0.10 7.14 9.90
C GLY A 419 1.07 8.10 9.98
N CYS A 420 0.81 9.30 10.51
CA CYS A 420 1.81 10.35 10.69
C CYS A 420 1.77 10.92 12.12
N HIS A 421 2.92 11.37 12.62
CA HIS A 421 3.02 12.32 13.73
C HIS A 421 3.20 13.71 13.15
N ALA A 422 2.54 14.72 13.72
CA ALA A 422 2.70 16.10 13.27
C ALA A 422 2.70 17.09 14.44
N GLU A 423 3.52 18.13 14.34
CA GLU A 423 3.60 19.22 15.32
C GLU A 423 2.57 20.30 14.98
N ALA A 424 1.76 20.69 15.97
CA ALA A 424 0.91 21.87 15.87
C ALA A 424 1.71 23.16 16.02
N LEU A 425 1.38 24.17 15.21
CA LEU A 425 2.06 25.48 15.20
C LEU A 425 1.28 26.58 15.94
N ASN A 426 0.00 26.35 16.25
CA ASN A 426 -0.81 27.35 16.94
C ASN A 426 -0.34 27.47 18.40
N GLU A 427 -0.04 28.68 18.86
CA GLU A 427 0.30 28.94 20.27
C GLU A 427 -0.92 28.76 21.16
N ASP A 428 -2.08 29.26 20.71
CA ASP A 428 -3.36 28.99 21.31
C ASP A 428 -3.92 27.67 20.76
N THR A 429 -4.06 26.68 21.62
CA THR A 429 -4.54 25.32 21.27
C THR A 429 -6.06 25.28 21.06
N ASN A 430 -6.64 26.41 20.61
CA ASN A 430 -8.06 26.57 20.36
C ASN A 430 -8.48 25.80 19.11
N VAL A 431 -9.42 24.88 19.28
CA VAL A 431 -10.01 24.09 18.20
C VAL A 431 -11.23 24.81 17.64
N THR A 432 -11.30 24.93 16.31
CA THR A 432 -12.46 25.47 15.58
C THR A 432 -12.94 24.44 14.57
N LEU A 433 -14.18 23.97 14.72
CA LEU A 433 -14.77 22.99 13.80
C LEU A 433 -15.54 23.74 12.70
N GLU A 434 -15.01 23.74 11.47
CA GLU A 434 -15.57 24.56 10.38
C GLU A 434 -16.56 23.81 9.47
N ASP A 435 -16.29 22.53 9.17
CA ASP A 435 -16.98 21.74 8.15
C ASP A 435 -18.11 20.83 8.68
N LYS A 436 -18.26 20.72 10.00
CA LYS A 436 -19.21 19.84 10.72
C LYS A 436 -18.97 18.34 10.55
N GLU A 437 -17.79 17.93 10.07
CA GLU A 437 -17.45 16.50 10.00
C GLU A 437 -17.25 15.91 11.40
N LEU A 438 -16.61 16.67 12.30
CA LEU A 438 -16.42 16.31 13.69
C LEU A 438 -17.54 16.87 14.57
N GLU A 439 -17.98 16.06 15.53
CA GLU A 439 -18.84 16.51 16.64
C GLU A 439 -18.00 17.27 17.69
N ASP A 440 -16.75 16.86 17.87
CA ASP A 440 -15.88 17.35 18.93
C ASP A 440 -14.42 17.04 18.59
N ALA A 441 -13.49 17.95 18.92
CA ALA A 441 -12.07 17.70 18.92
C ALA A 441 -11.38 18.42 20.09
N ARG A 442 -10.49 17.69 20.80
CA ARG A 442 -9.93 18.14 22.08
C ARG A 442 -8.50 17.66 22.26
N TRP A 443 -7.77 18.36 23.12
CA TRP A 443 -6.43 17.99 23.55
C TRP A 443 -6.48 17.05 24.75
N PHE A 444 -5.71 15.98 24.67
CA PHE A 444 -5.58 14.96 25.71
C PHE A 444 -4.13 14.85 26.16
N THR A 445 -3.91 14.82 27.46
CA THR A 445 -2.57 14.68 28.04
C THR A 445 -2.03 13.28 27.82
N ARG A 446 -0.71 13.16 27.86
CA ARG A 446 -0.01 11.87 27.83
C ARG A 446 -0.58 10.87 28.85
N ALA A 447 -0.86 11.32 30.07
CA ALA A 447 -1.45 10.49 31.13
C ALA A 447 -2.85 9.97 30.77
N GLN A 448 -3.70 10.81 30.16
CA GLN A 448 -5.03 10.39 29.69
C GLN A 448 -4.94 9.34 28.58
N ILE A 449 -4.01 9.51 27.63
CA ILE A 449 -3.77 8.51 26.57
C ILE A 449 -3.26 7.19 27.15
N LEU A 450 -2.27 7.23 28.04
CA LEU A 450 -1.73 6.03 28.70
C LEU A 450 -2.81 5.28 29.50
N GLU A 451 -3.71 5.98 30.17
CA GLU A 451 -4.83 5.34 30.87
C GLU A 451 -5.83 4.72 29.89
N ALA A 452 -6.20 5.44 28.83
CA ALA A 452 -7.13 4.93 27.82
C ALA A 452 -6.56 3.71 27.06
N LEU A 453 -5.24 3.64 26.86
CA LEU A 453 -4.56 2.48 26.26
C LEU A 453 -4.71 1.20 27.10
N LYS A 454 -4.77 1.29 28.43
CA LYS A 454 -5.02 0.12 29.31
C LYS A 454 -6.40 -0.49 29.08
N GLY A 455 -7.39 0.34 28.73
CA GLY A 455 -8.77 -0.06 28.46
C GLY A 455 -9.06 -0.47 27.02
N SER A 456 -8.12 -0.22 26.09
CA SER A 456 -8.29 -0.49 24.66
C SER A 456 -8.23 -2.00 24.36
N ARG A 457 -9.39 -2.68 24.43
CA ARG A 457 -9.55 -4.09 24.03
C ARG A 457 -9.75 -4.24 22.51
N THR A 458 -9.65 -5.47 22.01
CA THR A 458 -9.75 -5.87 20.60
C THR A 458 -11.09 -5.59 19.90
N ALA A 459 -12.14 -5.21 20.62
CA ALA A 459 -13.47 -4.97 20.03
C ALA A 459 -13.65 -3.51 19.59
N VAL A 460 -13.97 -3.31 18.31
CA VAL A 460 -14.15 -2.00 17.65
C VAL A 460 -15.20 -1.13 18.33
N TRP A 461 -16.20 -1.75 18.95
CA TRP A 461 -17.37 -1.10 19.52
C TRP A 461 -17.79 -1.69 20.87
N GLY A 462 -16.82 -1.93 21.77
CA GLY A 462 -17.14 -2.40 23.14
C GLY A 462 -18.23 -1.55 23.83
N LYS A 463 -18.89 -2.09 24.86
CA LYS A 463 -19.98 -1.41 25.60
C LYS A 463 -19.62 0.05 25.92
N PRO A 464 -20.57 1.01 25.81
CA PRO A 464 -20.35 2.40 26.20
C PRO A 464 -19.75 2.49 27.61
N SER A 465 -18.82 3.42 27.83
CA SER A 465 -18.36 3.73 29.18
C SER A 465 -19.51 4.38 29.95
N GLU A 466 -19.75 3.97 31.18
CA GLU A 466 -20.77 4.58 32.05
C GLU A 466 -20.40 6.02 32.46
N ASN A 467 -19.12 6.43 32.29
CA ASN A 467 -18.58 7.68 32.82
C ASN A 467 -18.02 8.64 31.74
N ASP A 468 -18.37 8.48 30.46
CA ASP A 468 -17.85 9.29 29.35
C ASP A 468 -16.30 9.36 29.28
N SER A 469 -15.61 8.38 29.87
CA SER A 469 -14.15 8.30 29.88
C SER A 469 -13.59 8.16 28.45
N LEU A 470 -12.42 8.76 28.19
CA LEU A 470 -11.72 8.63 26.91
C LEU A 470 -11.53 7.15 26.53
N ARG A 471 -11.91 6.82 25.30
CA ARG A 471 -11.71 5.53 24.65
C ARG A 471 -10.98 5.75 23.35
N LEU A 472 -10.03 4.85 23.08
CA LEU A 472 -9.25 4.86 21.85
C LEU A 472 -9.69 3.71 20.93
N PRO A 473 -9.35 3.79 19.63
CA PRO A 473 -9.53 2.68 18.70
C PRO A 473 -8.81 1.42 19.19
N PRO A 474 -9.30 0.22 18.79
CA PRO A 474 -8.74 -1.05 19.24
C PRO A 474 -7.27 -1.20 18.83
N ALA A 475 -6.56 -2.11 19.51
CA ALA A 475 -5.14 -2.41 19.25
C ALA A 475 -4.82 -3.00 17.86
N THR A 476 -5.84 -3.16 17.02
CA THR A 476 -5.76 -3.58 15.62
C THR A 476 -5.76 -2.40 14.65
N ALA A 477 -6.15 -1.20 15.09
CA ALA A 477 -6.23 0.00 14.27
C ALA A 477 -4.94 0.82 14.33
N ILE A 478 -4.50 1.34 13.19
CA ILE A 478 -3.29 2.18 13.07
C ILE A 478 -3.30 3.39 14.04
N ALA A 479 -4.48 3.98 14.27
CA ALA A 479 -4.67 5.06 15.24
C ALA A 479 -4.18 4.69 16.65
N HIS A 480 -4.46 3.46 17.10
CA HIS A 480 -3.97 2.97 18.38
C HIS A 480 -2.43 2.92 18.39
N HIS A 481 -1.82 2.43 17.31
CA HIS A 481 -0.37 2.28 17.24
C HIS A 481 0.35 3.63 17.21
N ILE A 482 -0.12 4.61 16.43
CA ILE A 482 0.49 5.94 16.39
C ILE A 482 0.33 6.69 17.73
N LEU A 483 -0.79 6.50 18.43
CA LEU A 483 -1.01 7.09 19.75
C LEU A 483 -0.18 6.41 20.83
N LYS A 484 -0.14 5.07 20.84
CA LYS A 484 0.72 4.29 21.73
C LYS A 484 2.16 4.73 21.54
N ALA A 485 2.64 4.75 20.30
CA ALA A 485 4.00 5.14 19.97
C ALA A 485 4.30 6.53 20.55
N TRP A 486 3.43 7.54 20.36
CA TRP A 486 3.61 8.86 20.97
C TRP A 486 3.65 8.78 22.50
N ALA A 487 2.67 8.13 23.12
CA ALA A 487 2.43 8.17 24.57
C ALA A 487 3.50 7.45 25.40
N THR A 488 4.00 6.32 24.93
CA THR A 488 5.01 5.51 25.64
C THR A 488 6.44 5.99 25.42
N GLU A 489 6.64 6.96 24.51
CA GLU A 489 7.97 7.34 24.02
C GLU A 489 8.80 6.17 23.47
N GLU A 490 8.16 5.02 23.19
CA GLU A 490 8.83 3.87 22.58
C GLU A 490 9.30 4.26 21.17
N GLY A 491 10.61 4.51 21.06
CA GLY A 491 11.40 4.58 19.83
C GLY A 491 12.46 3.48 19.79
N GLU A 492 12.20 2.33 20.42
CA GLU A 492 13.21 1.28 20.60
C GLU A 492 13.05 0.11 19.63
N ILE A 493 14.15 -0.16 18.91
CA ILE A 493 14.39 -1.30 18.05
C ILE A 493 14.88 -2.48 18.90
N PRO A 494 14.19 -3.63 18.93
CA PRO A 494 14.88 -4.91 19.07
C PRO A 494 15.19 -5.46 17.68
N HIS A 495 16.48 -5.51 17.35
CA HIS A 495 16.97 -6.25 16.20
C HIS A 495 16.54 -7.72 16.31
N SER A 496 15.71 -8.18 15.38
CA SER A 496 15.68 -9.60 15.03
C SER A 496 16.25 -9.75 13.62
N ARG A 497 17.40 -10.42 13.56
CA ARG A 497 18.09 -10.90 12.37
C ARG A 497 17.09 -11.51 11.36
N MET A 498 17.18 -11.09 10.10
CA MET A 498 16.88 -11.98 8.96
C MET A 498 17.99 -13.03 8.85
#